data_AF-R9K855-F1
#
_entry.id   AF-R9K855-F1
#
_cell.length_a   1.000
_cell.length_b   1.000
_cell.length_c   1.000
_cell.angle_alpha   90.00
_cell.angle_beta   90.00
_cell.angle_gamma   90.00
#
_symmetry.space_group_name_H-M   'P 1'
#
loop_
_entity.id
_entity.type
_entity.pdbx_description
1 polymer ?
#
loop_
_entity_poly.entity_id
_entity_poly.type
_entity_poly.pdbx_seq_one_letter_code
_entity_poly.pdbx_strand_id
1 'polypeptide(L)' 'MKGATTIQERLKDLRVERHLKLEELEAATGISSSALGSYENENNNNKEINHGSLLKLEKFYGAILITNRMLSM' A
#
# COMPACT_ATOMS: atom_id res chain seq x y z
N MET A 1 16.30 -7.06 8.67
CA MET A 1 15.09 -6.23 8.45
C MET A 1 15.57 -4.84 8.05
N LYS A 2 15.54 -4.50 6.76
CA LYS A 2 15.70 -3.08 6.38
C LYS A 2 14.38 -2.41 6.74
N GLY A 3 14.38 -1.52 7.73
CA GLY A 3 13.19 -0.73 8.02
C GLY A 3 12.84 0.07 6.77
N ALA A 4 11.60 0.01 6.31
CA ALA A 4 11.15 0.85 5.21
C ALA A 4 11.47 2.31 5.57
N THR A 5 12.31 2.96 4.78
CA THR A 5 12.82 4.31 5.06
C THR A 5 11.76 5.35 4.69
N THR A 6 10.81 4.97 3.83
CA THR A 6 9.72 5.81 3.32
C THR A 6 8.38 5.05 3.27
N ILE A 7 7.28 5.78 3.22
CA ILE A 7 5.92 5.21 3.09
C ILE A 7 5.80 4.43 1.76
N GLN A 8 6.50 4.88 0.73
CA GLN A 8 6.56 4.30 -0.60
C GLN A 8 7.20 2.91 -0.60
N GLU A 9 8.36 2.76 0.05
CA GLU A 9 8.98 1.45 0.26
C GLU A 9 8.05 0.54 1.07
N ARG A 10 7.43 1.08 2.13
CA ARG A 10 6.50 0.30 2.95
C ARG A 10 5.29 -0.18 2.17
N LEU A 11 4.76 0.63 1.26
CA LEU A 11 3.63 0.29 0.40
C LEU A 11 3.99 -0.87 -0.53
N LYS A 12 5.17 -0.78 -1.15
CA LYS A 12 5.71 -1.82 -2.03
C LYS A 12 5.97 -3.12 -1.27
N ASP A 13 6.58 -3.05 -0.09
CA ASP A 13 6.80 -4.21 0.78
C ASP A 13 5.47 -4.88 1.13
N LEU A 14 4.47 -4.13 1.61
CA LEU A 14 3.16 -4.67 1.96
C LEU A 14 2.48 -5.35 0.76
N ARG A 15 2.61 -4.79 -0.44
CA ARG A 15 2.07 -5.40 -1.66
C ARG A 15 2.80 -6.70 -2.01
N VAL A 16 4.14 -6.71 -1.93
CA VAL A 16 4.98 -7.87 -2.23
C VAL A 16 4.81 -8.99 -1.20
N GLU A 17 4.80 -8.66 0.09
CA GLU A 17 4.56 -9.60 1.21
C GLU A 17 3.20 -10.31 1.06
N ARG A 18 2.23 -9.66 0.43
CA ARG A 18 0.88 -10.18 0.23
C ARG A 18 0.66 -10.77 -1.17
N HIS A 19 1.70 -10.81 -2.01
CA HIS A 19 1.62 -11.27 -3.41
C HIS A 19 0.51 -10.58 -4.23
N LEU A 20 0.19 -9.32 -3.90
CA LEU A 20 -0.87 -8.57 -4.57
C LEU A 20 -0.35 -7.92 -5.86
N LYS A 21 -1.17 -7.98 -6.91
CA LYS A 21 -0.95 -7.22 -8.14
C LYS A 21 -1.46 -5.79 -7.98
N LEU A 22 -0.96 -4.87 -8.80
CA LEU A 22 -1.45 -3.47 -8.81
C LEU A 22 -2.94 -3.40 -9.16
N GLU A 23 -3.41 -4.29 -10.05
CA GLU A 23 -4.82 -4.40 -10.46
C GLU A 23 -5.72 -4.84 -9.29
N GLU A 24 -5.24 -5.76 -8.45
CA GLU A 24 -5.96 -6.25 -7.27
C GLU A 24 -6.06 -5.14 -6.21
N LEU A 25 -4.96 -4.42 -6.00
CA LEU A 25 -4.91 -3.28 -5.09
C LEU A 25 -5.77 -2.12 -5.60
N GLU A 26 -5.82 -1.92 -6.92
CA GLU A 26 -6.72 -0.97 -7.58
C GLU A 26 -8.18 -1.34 -7.34
N ALA A 27 -8.56 -2.60 -7.54
CA ALA A 27 -9.93 -3.06 -7.29
C ALA A 27 -10.34 -2.87 -5.81
N ALA A 28 -9.42 -3.11 -4.87
CA ALA A 28 -9.71 -3.02 -3.44
C ALA A 28 -9.75 -1.59 -2.90
N THR A 29 -8.90 -0.70 -3.43
CA THR A 29 -8.73 0.67 -2.91
C THR A 29 -9.42 1.71 -3.79
N GLY A 30 -9.71 1.37 -5.05
CA GLY A 30 -10.17 2.30 -6.07
C GLY A 30 -9.12 3.35 -6.45
N ILE A 31 -7.84 3.01 -6.33
CA ILE A 31 -6.71 3.84 -6.76
C ILE A 31 -6.15 3.21 -8.03
N SER A 32 -6.00 3.97 -9.11
CA SER A 32 -5.51 3.40 -10.36
C SER A 32 -4.12 2.77 -10.22
N SER A 33 -3.92 1.63 -10.87
CA SER A 33 -2.64 0.90 -10.93
C SER A 33 -1.47 1.80 -11.35
N SER A 34 -1.70 2.74 -12.27
CA SER A 34 -0.72 3.76 -12.66
C SER A 34 -0.34 4.70 -11.51
N ALA A 35 -1.30 5.10 -10.67
CA ALA A 35 -1.04 5.93 -9.49
C ALA A 35 -0.31 5.13 -8.41
N LEU A 36 -0.73 3.89 -8.16
CA LEU A 36 -0.06 2.96 -7.24
C LEU A 36 1.40 2.71 -7.65
N GLY A 37 1.64 2.42 -8.93
CA GLY A 37 3.00 2.26 -9.47
C GLY A 37 3.83 3.54 -9.38
N SER A 38 3.19 4.71 -9.45
CA SER A 38 3.86 6.00 -9.24
C SER A 38 4.23 6.22 -7.77
N TYR A 39 3.41 5.75 -6.82
CA TYR A 39 3.68 5.84 -5.39
C TYR A 39 4.77 4.86 -4.94
N GLU A 40 4.87 3.68 -5.54
CA GLU A 40 5.93 2.69 -5.23
C GLU A 40 7.30 3.05 -5.81
N ASN A 41 7.38 4.08 -6.65
CA ASN A 41 8.61 4.49 -7.30
C ASN A 41 9.37 5.51 -6.45
N GLU A 42 10.49 5.09 -5.84
CA GLU A 42 11.35 5.95 -5.03
C GLU A 42 11.93 7.15 -5.82
N ASN A 43 12.11 6.99 -7.14
CA ASN A 43 12.64 8.03 -8.01
C ASN A 43 11.63 9.13 -8.36
N ASN A 44 10.39 9.04 -7.88
CA ASN A 44 9.33 10.01 -8.19
C ASN A 44 9.33 11.24 -7.25
N ASN A 45 10.51 11.64 -6.76
CA ASN A 45 10.76 12.88 -5.99
C ASN A 45 9.76 13.15 -4.86
N ASN A 46 9.42 12.15 -4.05
CA ASN A 46 8.43 12.32 -2.97
C ASN A 46 7.13 12.97 -3.47
N LYS A 47 6.62 12.57 -4.65
CA LYS A 47 5.25 12.92 -5.03
C LYS A 47 4.34 12.56 -3.87
N GLU A 48 3.79 13.59 -3.23
CA GLU A 48 2.90 13.42 -2.10
C GLU A 48 1.77 12.49 -2.52
N ILE A 49 1.62 11.39 -1.77
CA ILE A 49 0.47 10.52 -1.91
C ILE A 49 -0.73 11.37 -1.54
N ASN A 50 -1.69 11.49 -2.45
CA ASN A 50 -2.91 12.25 -2.20
C ASN A 50 -3.52 11.76 -0.88
N HIS A 51 -3.89 12.67 0.02
CA HIS A 51 -4.42 12.33 1.33
C HIS A 51 -5.62 11.36 1.26
N GLY A 52 -6.48 11.49 0.23
CA GLY A 52 -7.59 10.56 0.00
C GLY A 52 -7.13 9.15 -0.40
N SER A 53 -6.05 9.05 -1.18
CA SER A 53 -5.40 7.76 -1.49
C SER A 53 -4.77 7.16 -0.23
N LEU A 54 -4.11 7.97 0.59
CA LEU A 54 -3.50 7.52 1.84
C LEU A 54 -4.54 6.92 2.79
N LEU A 55 -5.70 7.57 2.98
CA LEU A 55 -6.80 7.06 3.80
C LEU A 55 -7.38 5.75 3.28
N LYS A 56 -7.48 5.58 1.95
CA LYS A 56 -7.93 4.32 1.33
C LYS A 56 -6.92 3.19 1.57
N LEU A 57 -5.63 3.48 1.43
CA LEU A 57 -4.55 2.54 1.69
C LEU A 57 -4.49 2.17 3.17
N GLU A 58 -4.60 3.14 4.06
CA GLU A 58 -4.65 2.92 5.51
C GLU A 58 -5.87 2.09 5.89
N LYS A 59 -7.04 2.36 5.32
CA LYS A 59 -8.24 1.55 5.55
C LYS A 59 -8.06 0.11 5.05
N PHE A 60 -7.45 -0.08 3.89
CA PHE A 60 -7.20 -1.41 3.33
C PHE A 60 -6.18 -2.19 4.16
N TYR A 61 -4.98 -1.66 4.35
CA TYR A 61 -3.91 -2.32 5.09
C TYR A 61 -4.16 -2.37 6.61
N GLY A 62 -4.80 -1.35 7.17
CA GLY A 62 -5.19 -1.28 8.57
C GLY A 62 -6.32 -2.26 8.90
N ALA A 63 -7.34 -2.38 8.05
CA ALA A 63 -8.34 -3.44 8.20
C ALA A 63 -7.67 -4.81 8.18
N ILE A 64 -6.79 -5.07 7.21
CA ILE A 64 -6.03 -6.32 7.07
C ILE A 64 -5.19 -6.63 8.31
N LEU A 65 -4.57 -5.63 8.95
CA LEU A 65 -3.80 -5.84 10.17
C LEU A 65 -4.69 -6.30 11.33
N ILE A 66 -5.90 -5.75 11.43
CA ILE A 66 -6.89 -6.15 12.44
C ILE A 66 -7.46 -7.53 12.11
N THR A 67 -7.79 -7.84 10.85
CA THR A 67 -8.34 -9.15 10.47
C THR A 67 -7.33 -10.29 10.65
N ASN A 68 -6.05 -10.10 10.31
CA ASN A 68 -5.03 -11.13 10.55
C ASN A 68 -4.80 -11.36 12.04
N ARG A 69 -5.03 -10.36 12.89
CA ARG A 69 -4.96 -10.52 14.35
C ARG A 69 -6.16 -11.31 14.90
N MET A 70 -7.34 -11.17 14.28
CA MET A 70 -8.57 -11.87 14.65
C MET A 70 -8.60 -13.32 14.15
N LEU A 71 -7.93 -13.63 13.03
CA LEU A 71 -7.85 -14.99 12.47
C LEU A 71 -6.81 -15.89 13.14
N SER A 72 -6.02 -15.36 14.09
CA SER A 72 -5.00 -16.09 14.83
C SER A 72 -5.42 -16.41 16.28
N MET A 73 -6.70 -16.27 16.63
CA MET A 73 -7.26 -16.62 17.94
C MET A 73 -8.07 -17.92 17.89
#